data_AF-A0A376U5P8-F1
#
_entry.id   AF-A0A376U5P8-F1
#
_cell.length_a   1.000
_cell.length_b   1.000
_cell.length_c   1.000
_cell.angle_alpha   90.00
_cell.angle_beta   90.00
_cell.angle_gamma   90.00
#
_symmetry.space_group_name_H-M   'P 1'
#
loop_
_entity.id
_entity.type
_entity.pdbx_description
1 polymer ?
#
loop_
_entity_poly.entity_id
_entity_poly.type
_entity_poly.pdbx_seq_one_letter_code
_entity_poly.pdbx_strand_id
1 'polypeptide(L)' 'MFAVCRLVSGFPYTDRQQKRLFIRNFFTLQDRLDLTHEYLHLAFDGYPTGLDENYIETLTRQLLMD' A
#
# COMPACT_ATOMS: atom_id res chain seq x y z
N MET A 1 14.73 5.12 6.28
CA MET A 1 14.03 4.07 7.03
C MET A 1 12.56 4.16 6.65
N PHE A 2 11.90 3.05 6.35
CA PHE A 2 10.45 3.06 6.07
C PHE A 2 9.67 2.95 7.39
N ALA A 3 8.45 3.49 7.43
CA ALA A 3 7.58 3.37 8.61
C ALA A 3 6.12 3.16 8.20
N VAL A 4 5.41 2.34 8.98
CA VAL A 4 3.96 2.15 8.85
C VAL A 4 3.29 2.90 10.00
N CYS A 5 2.44 3.86 9.64
CA CYS A 5 1.73 4.75 10.54
C CYS A 5 0.24 4.41 10.56
N ARG A 6 -0.38 4.51 11.73
CA ARG A 6 -1.81 4.28 11.89
C ARG A 6 -2.61 5.56 11.63
N LEU A 7 -3.59 5.48 10.74
CA LEU A 7 -4.58 6.53 10.51
C LEU A 7 -5.75 6.40 11.47
N VAL A 8 -6.19 7.54 12.00
CA VAL A 8 -7.41 7.65 12.81
C VAL A 8 -8.64 7.84 11.92
N SER A 9 -8.48 8.43 10.73
CA SER A 9 -9.55 8.69 9.75
C SER A 9 -8.96 8.84 8.33
N GLY A 10 -9.81 8.69 7.31
CA GLY A 10 -9.43 8.81 5.89
C GLY A 10 -9.14 7.47 5.20
N PHE A 11 -8.65 7.56 3.96
CA PHE A 11 -8.21 6.42 3.17
C PHE A 11 -6.72 6.13 3.40
N PRO A 12 -6.29 4.86 3.30
CA PRO A 12 -4.88 4.50 3.27
C PRO A 12 -4.15 5.29 2.17
N TYR A 13 -2.89 5.66 2.41
CA TYR A 13 -2.06 6.32 1.41
C TYR A 13 -0.58 6.16 1.69
N THR A 14 0.22 6.36 0.64
CA THR A 14 1.68 6.31 0.68
C THR A 14 2.29 7.70 0.53
N ASP A 15 3.09 8.10 1.51
CA ASP A 15 4.00 9.25 1.38
C ASP A 15 5.35 8.75 0.84
N ARG A 16 5.54 8.92 -0.47
CA ARG A 16 6.76 8.51 -1.18
C ARG A 16 7.98 9.35 -0.78
N GLN A 17 7.80 10.64 -0.49
CA GLN A 17 8.90 11.52 -0.10
C GLN A 17 9.50 11.11 1.25
N GLN A 18 8.63 10.79 2.22
CA GLN A 18 9.06 10.39 3.56
C GLN A 18 9.23 8.88 3.72
N LYS A 19 8.88 8.09 2.69
CA LYS A 19 8.84 6.62 2.71
C LYS A 19 7.98 6.08 3.84
N ARG A 20 6.77 6.64 3.98
CA ARG A 20 5.81 6.30 5.03
C ARG A 20 4.52 5.78 4.43
N LEU A 21 3.96 4.78 5.09
CA LEU A 21 2.72 4.11 4.71
C LEU A 21 1.69 4.39 5.78
N PHE A 22 0.49 4.82 5.41
CA PHE A 22 -0.57 5.16 6.33
C PHE A 22 -1.74 4.19 6.17
N ILE A 23 -2.06 3.42 7.21
CA ILE A 23 -3.12 2.40 7.20
C ILE A 23 -4.06 2.54 8.40
N ARG A 24 -5.31 2.10 8.30
CA ARG A 24 -6.29 2.23 9.40
C ARG A 24 -6.09 1.18 10.50
N ASN A 25 -6.13 -0.08 10.11
CA ASN A 25 -5.97 -1.25 10.97
C ASN A 25 -5.16 -2.32 10.21
N PHE A 26 -4.93 -3.48 10.83
CA PHE A 26 -4.19 -4.61 10.24
C PHE A 26 -4.85 -5.97 10.53
N PHE A 27 -6.14 -5.97 10.92
CA PHE A 27 -6.78 -7.17 11.46
C PHE A 27 -7.53 -7.97 10.40
N THR A 28 -8.08 -7.30 9.39
CA THR A 28 -8.88 -7.94 8.34
C THR A 28 -8.06 -8.27 7.10
N LEU A 29 -8.57 -9.15 6.24
CA LEU A 29 -7.97 -9.38 4.92
C LEU A 29 -7.93 -8.07 4.11
N GLN A 30 -8.99 -7.26 4.18
CA GLN A 30 -9.04 -5.97 3.50
C GLN A 30 -7.93 -5.03 3.98
N ASP A 31 -7.68 -4.96 5.29
CA ASP A 31 -6.59 -4.14 5.83
C ASP A 31 -5.20 -4.59 5.32
N ARG A 32 -5.02 -5.90 5.13
CA ARG A 32 -3.76 -6.46 4.58
C ARG A 32 -3.60 -6.16 3.10
N LEU A 33 -4.70 -6.21 2.34
CA LEU A 33 -4.73 -5.77 0.94
C LEU A 33 -4.38 -4.28 0.86
N ASP A 34 -5.06 -3.44 1.64
CA ASP A 34 -4.81 -1.99 1.69
C ASP A 34 -3.33 -1.69 2.01
N LEU A 35 -2.74 -2.35 3.02
CA LEU A 35 -1.31 -2.18 3.33
C LEU A 35 -0.40 -2.61 2.18
N THR A 36 -0.70 -3.74 1.55
CA THR A 36 0.12 -4.29 0.47
C THR A 36 0.04 -3.40 -0.78
N HIS A 37 -1.14 -2.88 -1.09
CA HIS A 37 -1.38 -1.90 -2.15
C HIS A 37 -0.47 -0.68 -1.99
N GLU A 38 -0.53 -0.06 -0.81
CA GLU A 38 0.30 1.10 -0.49
C GLU A 38 1.80 0.76 -0.49
N TYR A 39 2.17 -0.42 0.03
CA TYR A 39 3.56 -0.87 0.00
C TYR A 39 4.08 -1.03 -1.43
N LEU A 40 3.28 -1.55 -2.35
CA LEU A 40 3.68 -1.71 -3.75
C LEU A 40 3.86 -0.34 -4.43
N HIS A 41 3.03 0.66 -4.13
CA HIS A 41 3.27 2.03 -4.59
C HIS A 41 4.61 2.60 -4.12
N LEU A 42 5.04 2.25 -2.91
CA LEU A 42 6.35 2.64 -2.40
C LEU A 42 7.49 1.81 -3.02
N ALA A 43 7.28 0.51 -3.20
CA ALA A 43 8.28 -0.42 -3.72
C ALA A 43 8.60 -0.13 -5.20
N PHE A 44 7.60 0.27 -5.97
CA PHE A 44 7.74 0.69 -7.36
C PHE A 44 7.97 2.21 -7.52
N ASP A 45 8.34 2.91 -6.44
CA ASP A 45 8.73 4.32 -6.53
C ASP A 45 9.90 4.48 -7.53
N GLY A 46 9.73 5.37 -8.51
CA GLY A 46 10.67 5.54 -9.62
C GLY A 46 10.42 4.64 -10.84
N TYR A 47 9.44 3.75 -10.80
CA TYR A 47 8.99 2.96 -11.96
C TYR A 47 7.60 3.42 -12.43
N PRO A 48 7.33 3.49 -13.75
CA PRO A 48 6.03 3.91 -14.27
C PRO A 48 4.89 2.97 -13.85
N THR A 49 5.18 1.69 -13.61
CA THR A 49 4.22 0.70 -13.11
C THR A 49 3.72 1.01 -11.70
N GLY A 50 4.47 1.76 -10.89
CA GLY A 50 4.04 2.20 -9.56
C GLY A 50 2.93 3.25 -9.56
N LEU A 51 2.57 3.78 -10.73
CA LEU A 51 1.43 4.70 -10.93
C LEU A 51 0.21 4.00 -11.54
N ASP A 52 0.33 2.72 -11.89
CA ASP A 52 -0.75 1.95 -12.51
C ASP A 52 -1.57 1.23 -11.43
N GLU A 53 -2.69 1.84 -11.03
CA GLU A 53 -3.57 1.31 -9.99
C GLU A 53 -4.08 -0.10 -10.31
N ASN A 54 -4.34 -0.42 -11.59
CA ASN A 54 -4.82 -1.74 -11.99
C ASN A 54 -3.76 -2.83 -11.78
N TYR A 55 -2.52 -2.53 -12.17
CA TYR A 55 -1.37 -3.41 -11.94
C TYR A 55 -1.13 -3.63 -10.45
N ILE A 56 -1.12 -2.55 -9.67
CA ILE A 56 -0.89 -2.61 -8.22
C ILE A 56 -1.99 -3.39 -7.51
N GLU A 57 -3.26 -3.16 -7.85
CA GLU A 57 -4.38 -3.90 -7.25
C GLU A 57 -4.33 -5.39 -7.63
N THR A 58 -4.08 -5.70 -8.91
CA THR A 58 -3.99 -7.09 -9.38
C THR A 58 -2.87 -7.84 -8.67
N LEU A 59 -1.68 -7.23 -8.61
CA LEU A 59 -0.52 -7.83 -7.93
C LEU A 59 -0.77 -7.99 -6.43
N THR A 60 -1.43 -7.02 -5.79
CA THR A 60 -1.82 -7.09 -4.38
C THR A 60 -2.70 -8.31 -4.10
N ARG A 61 -3.71 -8.54 -4.95
CA ARG A 61 -4.60 -9.69 -4.82
C ARG A 61 -3.85 -11.00 -5.05
N GLN A 62 -3.01 -11.08 -6.09
CA GLN A 62 -2.18 -12.26 -6.35
C GLN A 62 -1.27 -12.62 -5.17
N LEU A 63 -0.69 -11.65 -4.48
CA LEU A 63 0.22 -11.93 -3.37
C LEU A 63 -0.47 -12.42 -2.09
N LEU A 64 -1.76 -12.12 -1.90
CA LEU A 64 -2.48 -12.38 -0.65
C LEU A 64 -3.67 -13.33 -0.77
N MET A 65 -4.13 -13.60 -2.00
CA MET A 65 -5.28 -14.45 -2.28
C MET A 65 -4.93 -15.71 -3.09
N ASP A 66 -3.69 -15.81 -3.61
CA ASP A 66 -3.16 -17.02 -4.26
C ASP A 66 -2.43 -17.93 -3.26
#